data_AF-A0A7C4T9E5-F1
#
_entry.id   AF-A0A7C4T9E5-F1
#
_cell.length_a   1.000
_cell.length_b   1.000
_cell.length_c   1.000
_cell.angle_alpha   90.00
_cell.angle_beta   90.00
_cell.angle_gamma   90.00
#
_symmetry.space_group_name_H-M   'P 1'
#
loop_
_entity.id
_entity.type
_entity.pdbx_description
1 polymer ?
#
loop_
_entity_poly.entity_id
_entity_poly.type
_entity_poly.pdbx_seq_one_letter_code
_entity_poly.pdbx_strand_id
1 'polypeptide(L)'
;MKNVIMLLIAACGLFFSSRAAAQVLLKVENSKYFDTNHNLYTGKYIEYYENGSKRIEMTIRNGELDSTTILYYPDGKVQEIRNYKNGLIHGVWISYNTKGIKIAEACYNMEKKDGKWQIFDDEGRLRYEMYYKNGERCGVWRIYSENGQIESERTFPPCN
;
A
#
# COMPACT_ATOMS: atom_id res chain seq x y z
N MET A 1 -15.93 -20.84 -13.52
CA MET A 1 -15.57 -21.32 -12.17
C MET A 1 -14.77 -20.21 -11.51
N LYS A 2 -15.39 -19.41 -10.63
CA LYS A 2 -14.71 -18.32 -9.92
C LYS A 2 -14.27 -18.85 -8.57
N ASN A 3 -12.97 -18.83 -8.30
CA ASN A 3 -12.40 -19.17 -7.01
C ASN A 3 -12.83 -18.11 -6.00
N VAL A 4 -13.78 -18.46 -5.13
CA VAL A 4 -14.16 -17.66 -3.97
C VAL A 4 -13.07 -17.85 -2.93
N ILE A 5 -12.18 -16.86 -2.77
CA ILE A 5 -11.23 -16.83 -1.66
C ILE A 5 -12.01 -16.37 -0.43
N MET A 6 -12.44 -17.33 0.39
CA MET A 6 -13.04 -17.07 1.69
C MET A 6 -11.89 -16.74 2.67
N LEU A 7 -11.69 -15.46 2.98
CA LEU A 7 -10.81 -15.04 4.08
C LEU A 7 -11.47 -15.43 5.40
N LEU A 8 -11.22 -16.67 5.85
CA LEU A 8 -11.55 -17.15 7.18
C LEU A 8 -10.46 -16.66 8.14
N ILE A 9 -10.74 -15.62 8.92
CA ILE A 9 -9.90 -15.28 10.08
C ILE A 9 -10.46 -16.05 11.27
N ALA A 10 -9.68 -17.04 11.71
CA ALA A 10 -10.04 -17.96 12.77
C ALA A 10 -10.20 -17.24 14.11
N ALA A 11 -11.36 -17.41 14.74
CA ALA A 11 -11.53 -17.13 16.15
C ALA A 11 -11.01 -18.34 16.95
N CYS A 12 -9.90 -18.18 17.67
CA CYS A 12 -9.53 -19.06 18.77
C CYS A 12 -9.29 -18.19 20.00
N GLY A 13 -10.17 -18.33 21.00
CA GLY A 13 -10.08 -17.62 22.26
C GLY A 13 -9.11 -18.30 23.23
N LEU A 14 -8.56 -17.51 24.16
CA LEU A 14 -8.74 -17.64 25.63
C LEU A 14 -8.05 -16.45 26.32
N PHE A 15 -8.88 -15.62 26.97
CA PHE A 15 -8.64 -14.54 27.94
C PHE A 15 -7.23 -13.95 28.14
N PHE A 16 -7.05 -12.70 27.67
CA PHE A 16 -6.48 -11.61 28.47
C PHE A 16 -7.27 -10.32 28.25
N SER A 17 -7.30 -9.49 29.29
CA SER A 17 -8.22 -8.39 29.53
C SER A 17 -8.17 -7.23 28.52
N SER A 18 -9.37 -6.70 28.27
CA SER A 18 -9.74 -5.35 27.82
C SER A 18 -9.75 -5.08 26.30
N ARG A 19 -10.99 -4.94 25.82
CA ARG A 19 -11.46 -4.53 24.48
C ARG A 19 -11.07 -5.48 23.35
N ALA A 20 -11.82 -6.59 23.24
CA ALA A 20 -12.14 -7.11 21.92
C ALA A 20 -12.91 -6.01 21.18
N ALA A 21 -12.20 -5.10 20.50
CA ALA A 21 -12.82 -4.29 19.48
C ALA A 21 -13.34 -5.30 18.45
N ALA A 22 -14.66 -5.46 18.35
CA ALA A 22 -15.26 -6.32 17.35
C ALA A 22 -14.67 -5.91 16.00
N GLN A 23 -13.87 -6.80 15.40
CA GLN A 23 -13.31 -6.53 14.09
C GLN A 23 -14.48 -6.44 13.12
N VAL A 24 -14.57 -5.34 12.38
CA VAL A 24 -15.59 -5.20 11.34
C VAL A 24 -15.34 -6.29 10.31
N LEU A 25 -16.23 -7.28 10.23
CA LEU A 25 -16.12 -8.34 9.24
C LEU A 25 -16.63 -7.81 7.89
N LEU A 26 -15.76 -7.85 6.88
CA LEU A 26 -16.12 -7.48 5.51
C LEU A 26 -16.11 -8.71 4.62
N LYS A 27 -17.10 -8.81 3.73
CA LYS A 27 -17.08 -9.75 2.61
C LYS A 27 -16.51 -9.05 1.39
N VAL A 28 -15.69 -9.75 0.61
CA VAL A 28 -15.13 -9.22 -0.63
C VAL A 28 -15.70 -9.99 -1.81
N GLU A 29 -16.44 -9.30 -2.67
CA GLU A 29 -17.06 -9.87 -3.87
C GLU A 29 -16.86 -8.93 -5.06
N ASN A 30 -16.33 -9.45 -6.18
CA ASN A 30 -16.03 -8.67 -7.38
C ASN A 30 -15.24 -7.36 -7.06
N SER A 31 -14.21 -7.47 -6.21
CA SER A 31 -13.38 -6.35 -5.75
C SER A 31 -14.10 -5.27 -4.93
N LYS A 32 -15.33 -5.53 -4.47
CA LYS A 32 -16.07 -4.64 -3.58
C LYS A 32 -16.18 -5.21 -2.17
N TYR A 33 -16.17 -4.32 -1.18
CA TYR A 33 -16.33 -4.63 0.24
C TYR A 33 -17.78 -4.47 0.68
N PHE A 34 -18.30 -5.47 1.37
CA PHE A 34 -19.66 -5.52 1.89
C PHE A 34 -19.66 -5.74 3.41
N ASP A 35 -20.64 -5.16 4.09
CA ASP A 35 -20.91 -5.45 5.49
C ASP A 35 -21.56 -6.84 5.67
N THR A 36 -21.87 -7.21 6.92
CA THR A 36 -22.50 -8.49 7.25
C THR A 36 -23.90 -8.66 6.66
N ASN A 37 -24.58 -7.56 6.34
CA ASN A 37 -25.91 -7.53 5.74
C ASN A 37 -25.85 -7.52 4.19
N HIS A 38 -24.66 -7.64 3.60
CA HIS A 38 -24.40 -7.56 2.16
C HIS A 38 -24.68 -6.17 1.55
N ASN A 39 -24.61 -5.10 2.33
CA ASN A 39 -24.61 -3.74 1.79
C ASN A 39 -23.17 -3.30 1.48
N LEU A 40 -23.00 -2.43 0.48
CA LEU A 40 -21.70 -1.83 0.19
C LEU A 40 -21.16 -1.08 1.41
N TYR A 41 -19.97 -1.45 1.85
CA TYR A 41 -19.39 -0.90 3.07
C TYR A 41 -18.91 0.54 2.86
N THR A 42 -19.09 1.39 3.87
CA THR A 42 -18.49 2.73 3.94
C THR A 42 -18.00 2.97 5.36
N GLY A 43 -16.71 3.25 5.52
CA GLY A 43 -16.10 3.48 6.82
C GLY A 43 -14.63 3.14 6.89
N LYS A 44 -14.09 3.17 8.11
CA LYS A 44 -12.73 2.73 8.43
C LYS A 44 -12.74 1.24 8.74
N TYR A 45 -11.88 0.49 8.05
CA TYR A 45 -11.59 -0.90 8.37
C TYR A 45 -10.21 -1.00 8.98
N ILE A 46 -10.10 -1.68 10.12
CA ILE A 46 -8.83 -1.95 10.79
C ILE A 46 -8.76 -3.44 11.06
N GLU A 47 -7.64 -4.03 10.70
CA GLU A 47 -7.30 -5.40 11.04
C GLU A 47 -5.99 -5.43 11.81
N TYR A 48 -5.88 -6.39 12.70
CA TYR A 48 -4.81 -6.52 13.68
C TYR A 48 -4.06 -7.84 13.48
N TYR A 49 -2.80 -7.86 13.89
CA TYR A 49 -2.05 -9.09 14.09
C TYR A 49 -2.53 -9.84 15.35
N GLU A 50 -2.12 -11.10 15.51
CA GLU A 50 -2.43 -11.90 16.70
C GLU A 50 -1.93 -11.26 18.00
N ASN A 51 -0.83 -10.50 17.94
CA ASN A 51 -0.29 -9.76 19.08
C ASN A 51 -1.07 -8.47 19.42
N GLY A 52 -2.15 -8.18 18.69
CA GLY A 52 -2.99 -7.00 18.87
C GLY A 52 -2.48 -5.71 18.24
N SER A 53 -1.32 -5.69 17.59
CA SER A 53 -0.86 -4.51 16.84
C SER A 53 -1.64 -4.38 15.53
N LYS A 54 -1.80 -3.14 15.02
CA LYS A 54 -2.46 -2.93 13.73
C LYS A 54 -1.67 -3.64 12.63
N ARG A 55 -2.39 -4.28 11.72
CA ARG A 55 -1.84 -4.91 10.50
C ARG A 55 -2.15 -4.05 9.28
N ILE A 56 -3.40 -3.59 9.17
CA ILE A 56 -3.85 -2.75 8.07
C ILE A 56 -4.94 -1.79 8.55
N GLU A 57 -4.91 -0.56 8.04
CA GLU A 57 -5.93 0.44 8.21
C GLU A 57 -6.34 0.96 6.83
N MET A 58 -7.62 0.82 6.49
CA MET A 58 -8.19 1.21 5.20
C MET A 58 -9.35 2.19 5.39
N THR A 59 -9.53 3.06 4.40
CA THR A 59 -10.77 3.83 4.26
C THR A 59 -11.51 3.30 3.05
N ILE A 60 -12.78 2.94 3.23
CA ILE A 60 -13.61 2.32 2.20
C ILE A 60 -14.85 3.21 2.02
N ARG A 61 -15.23 3.46 0.76
CA ARG A 61 -16.41 4.22 0.38
C ARG A 61 -17.17 3.45 -0.70
N ASN A 62 -18.45 3.20 -0.49
CA ASN A 62 -19.30 2.45 -1.43
C ASN A 62 -18.69 1.13 -1.88
N GLY A 63 -18.06 0.42 -0.94
CA GLY A 63 -17.38 -0.85 -1.15
C GLY A 63 -16.06 -0.75 -1.91
N GLU A 64 -15.48 0.43 -2.11
CA GLU A 64 -14.20 0.62 -2.82
C GLU A 64 -13.18 1.32 -1.91
N LEU A 65 -11.88 1.03 -2.09
CA LEU A 65 -10.83 1.75 -1.38
C LEU A 65 -10.82 3.23 -1.77
N ASP A 66 -10.69 4.10 -0.79
CA ASP A 66 -10.71 5.55 -0.95
C ASP A 66 -9.66 6.18 -0.04
N SER A 67 -9.05 7.30 -0.44
CA SER A 67 -8.04 8.01 0.37
C SER A 67 -6.86 7.09 0.77
N THR A 68 -6.39 7.14 2.02
CA THR A 68 -5.17 6.47 2.43
C THR A 68 -5.44 5.10 3.07
N THR A 69 -4.65 4.12 2.65
CA THR A 69 -4.49 2.81 3.27
C THR A 69 -3.08 2.67 3.82
N ILE A 70 -2.94 2.20 5.06
CA ILE A 70 -1.66 2.04 5.76
C ILE A 70 -1.51 0.58 6.16
N LEU A 71 -0.38 -0.02 5.81
CA LEU A 71 0.03 -1.33 6.31
C LEU A 71 1.14 -1.15 7.34
N TYR A 72 1.15 -2.00 8.33
CA TYR A 72 2.08 -1.95 9.46
C TYR A 72 2.80 -3.28 9.60
N TYR A 73 4.03 -3.25 10.10
CA TYR A 73 4.75 -4.42 10.58
C TYR A 73 4.18 -4.89 11.94
N PRO A 74 4.44 -6.15 12.37
CA PRO A 74 3.97 -6.65 13.66
C PRO A 74 4.42 -5.85 14.89
N ASP A 75 5.53 -5.12 14.77
CA ASP A 75 6.06 -4.21 15.80
C ASP A 75 5.38 -2.83 15.82
N GLY A 76 4.39 -2.61 14.93
CA GLY A 76 3.61 -1.38 14.82
C GLY A 76 4.23 -0.29 13.95
N LYS A 77 5.43 -0.49 13.40
CA LYS A 77 6.01 0.46 12.44
C LYS A 77 5.23 0.44 11.13
N VAL A 78 5.17 1.57 10.44
CA VAL A 78 4.58 1.63 9.09
C VAL A 78 5.43 0.80 8.13
N GLN A 79 4.78 -0.11 7.43
CA GLN A 79 5.35 -0.86 6.33
C GLN A 79 5.11 -0.15 5.00
N GLU A 80 3.88 0.34 4.80
CA GLU A 80 3.47 0.86 3.50
C GLU A 80 2.35 1.88 3.63
N ILE A 81 2.40 2.92 2.80
CA ILE A 81 1.33 3.91 2.66
C ILE A 81 0.91 3.92 1.19
N ARG A 82 -0.37 3.71 0.94
CA ARG A 82 -0.97 3.73 -0.40
C ARG A 82 -2.12 4.73 -0.43
N ASN A 83 -2.22 5.50 -1.51
CA ASN A 83 -3.36 6.37 -1.74
C ASN A 83 -4.25 5.80 -2.85
N TYR A 84 -5.56 5.87 -2.65
CA TYR A 84 -6.59 5.33 -3.51
C TYR A 84 -7.63 6.40 -3.85
N LYS A 85 -8.23 6.27 -5.03
CA LYS A 85 -9.38 7.04 -5.48
C LYS A 85 -10.25 6.12 -6.33
N ASN A 86 -11.52 5.96 -5.94
CA ASN A 86 -12.49 5.07 -6.61
C ASN A 86 -11.95 3.63 -6.78
N GLY A 87 -11.34 3.09 -5.73
CA GLY A 87 -10.76 1.74 -5.73
C GLY A 87 -9.40 1.60 -6.43
N LEU A 88 -8.95 2.63 -7.16
CA LEU A 88 -7.70 2.60 -7.93
C LEU A 88 -6.57 3.32 -7.19
N ILE A 89 -5.35 2.81 -7.26
CA ILE A 89 -4.20 3.52 -6.67
C ILE A 89 -3.99 4.86 -7.37
N HIS A 90 -3.92 5.94 -6.60
CA HIS A 90 -3.85 7.31 -7.08
C HIS A 90 -3.13 8.20 -6.06
N GLY A 91 -2.09 8.88 -6.50
CA GLY A 91 -1.19 9.67 -5.65
C GLY A 91 0.06 8.89 -5.25
N VAL A 92 0.63 9.28 -4.11
CA VAL A 92 1.91 8.76 -3.63
C VAL A 92 1.74 7.38 -2.99
N TRP A 93 2.72 6.52 -3.26
CA TRP A 93 2.93 5.23 -2.65
C TRP A 93 4.31 5.24 -1.98
N ILE A 94 4.39 4.81 -0.72
CA ILE A 94 5.64 4.79 0.06
C ILE A 94 5.78 3.42 0.72
N SER A 95 6.98 2.85 0.66
CA SER A 95 7.33 1.61 1.35
C SER A 95 8.53 1.84 2.28
N TYR A 96 8.48 1.21 3.45
CA TYR A 96 9.48 1.28 4.50
C TYR A 96 9.95 -0.13 4.87
N ASN A 97 11.22 -0.29 5.24
CA ASN A 97 11.72 -1.54 5.81
C ASN A 97 11.38 -1.68 7.30
N THR A 98 11.73 -2.82 7.92
CA THR A 98 11.46 -3.12 9.34
C THR A 98 12.18 -2.19 10.33
N LYS A 99 13.18 -1.42 9.87
CA LYS A 99 13.84 -0.37 10.65
C LYS A 99 13.10 0.97 10.58
N GLY A 100 12.06 1.07 9.75
CA GLY A 100 11.32 2.31 9.48
C GLY A 100 11.99 3.23 8.46
N ILE A 101 12.97 2.72 7.71
CA ILE A 101 13.69 3.48 6.68
C ILE A 101 12.91 3.37 5.37
N LYS A 102 12.68 4.50 4.70
CA LYS A 102 12.00 4.53 3.40
C LYS A 102 12.87 3.83 2.34
N ILE A 103 12.33 2.79 1.73
CA ILE A 103 13.01 1.99 0.69
C ILE A 103 12.42 2.18 -0.70
N ALA A 104 11.23 2.75 -0.81
CA ALA A 104 10.69 3.15 -2.10
C ALA A 104 9.64 4.25 -1.99
N GLU A 105 9.55 5.05 -3.05
CA GLU A 105 8.51 6.05 -3.25
C GLU A 105 8.10 6.06 -4.73
N ALA A 106 6.81 6.02 -5.00
CA ALA A 106 6.26 6.03 -6.35
C ALA A 106 5.02 6.90 -6.42
N CYS A 107 4.75 7.48 -7.58
CA CYS A 107 3.50 8.19 -7.83
C CYS A 107 2.69 7.47 -8.91
N TYR A 108 1.38 7.43 -8.68
CA TYR A 108 0.40 6.80 -9.55
C TYR A 108 -0.72 7.77 -9.91
N ASN A 109 -1.27 7.64 -11.11
CA ASN A 109 -2.50 8.29 -11.52
C ASN A 109 -3.46 7.23 -12.07
N MET A 110 -4.44 6.84 -11.26
CA MET A 110 -5.44 5.82 -11.64
C MET A 110 -4.76 4.53 -12.14
N GLU A 111 -4.00 3.89 -11.25
CA GLU A 111 -3.20 2.67 -11.47
C GLU A 111 -1.98 2.78 -12.38
N LYS A 112 -1.90 3.84 -13.20
CA LYS A 112 -0.75 4.07 -14.06
C LYS A 112 0.37 4.74 -13.28
N LYS A 113 1.62 4.32 -13.50
CA LYS A 113 2.80 5.03 -12.99
C LYS A 113 2.80 6.45 -13.58
N ASP A 114 2.85 7.47 -12.74
CA ASP A 114 2.83 8.86 -13.20
C ASP A 114 3.62 9.73 -12.23
N GLY A 115 4.75 10.26 -12.69
CA GLY A 115 5.68 11.05 -11.89
C GLY A 115 6.96 10.30 -11.53
N LYS A 116 7.62 10.81 -10.49
CA LYS A 116 8.92 10.33 -10.01
C LYS A 116 8.79 9.02 -9.24
N TRP A 117 9.74 8.12 -9.47
CA TRP A 117 9.88 6.84 -8.82
C TRP A 117 11.28 6.73 -8.25
N GLN A 118 11.39 6.41 -6.97
CA GLN A 118 12.64 6.28 -6.26
C GLN A 118 12.70 4.96 -5.52
N ILE A 119 13.83 4.27 -5.62
CA ILE A 119 14.13 3.07 -4.85
C ILE A 119 15.43 3.32 -4.11
N PHE A 120 15.43 2.98 -2.83
CA PHE A 120 16.53 3.16 -1.90
C PHE A 120 16.99 1.79 -1.39
N ASP A 121 18.22 1.69 -0.91
CA ASP A 121 18.67 0.51 -0.17
C ASP A 121 18.20 0.53 1.29
N ASP A 122 18.59 -0.49 2.07
CA ASP A 122 18.14 -0.66 3.45
C ASP A 122 18.66 0.41 4.43
N GLU A 123 19.66 1.18 4.01
CA GLU A 123 20.20 2.35 4.73
C GLU A 123 19.56 3.67 4.25
N GLY A 124 18.67 3.62 3.26
CA GLY A 124 17.97 4.78 2.71
C GLY A 124 18.77 5.55 1.66
N ARG A 125 19.83 4.96 1.11
CA ARG A 125 20.61 5.59 0.02
C ARG A 125 19.89 5.37 -1.30
N LEU A 126 19.74 6.43 -2.09
CA LEU A 126 19.06 6.38 -3.39
C LEU A 126 19.84 5.46 -4.34
N ARG A 127 19.18 4.45 -4.90
CA ARG A 127 19.76 3.51 -5.88
C ARG A 127 19.19 3.67 -7.27
N TYR A 128 17.91 4.02 -7.36
CA TYR A 128 17.24 4.22 -8.63
C TYR A 128 16.38 5.47 -8.58
N GLU A 129 16.53 6.32 -9.58
CA GLU A 129 15.62 7.43 -9.85
C GLU A 129 15.06 7.27 -11.26
N MET A 130 13.74 7.21 -11.37
CA MET A 130 13.02 6.94 -12.61
C MET A 130 11.85 7.91 -12.73
N TYR A 131 11.41 8.15 -13.96
CA TYR A 131 10.24 8.97 -14.24
C TYR A 131 9.31 8.25 -15.20
N TYR A 132 8.03 8.37 -14.92
CA TYR A 132 6.97 7.79 -15.73
C TYR A 132 5.89 8.82 -16.05
N LYS A 133 5.21 8.63 -17.17
CA LYS A 133 4.01 9.38 -17.53
C LYS A 133 3.00 8.42 -18.12
N ASN A 134 1.79 8.36 -17.55
CA ASN A 134 0.74 7.44 -18.01
C ASN A 134 1.19 5.96 -18.15
N GLY A 135 2.12 5.51 -17.30
CA GLY A 135 2.68 4.15 -17.33
C GLY A 135 3.91 3.98 -18.23
N GLU A 136 4.23 4.97 -19.07
CA GLU A 136 5.38 4.93 -19.98
C GLU A 136 6.62 5.54 -19.34
N ARG A 137 7.80 5.05 -19.75
CA ARG A 137 9.08 5.58 -19.26
C ARG A 137 9.35 6.92 -19.94
N CYS A 138 9.64 7.94 -19.15
CA CYS A 138 9.96 9.27 -19.64
C CYS A 138 11.13 9.88 -18.88
N GLY A 139 11.64 11.01 -19.35
CA GLY A 139 12.70 11.75 -18.69
C GLY A 139 14.00 10.96 -18.56
N VAL A 140 14.78 11.28 -17.52
CA VAL A 140 16.11 10.72 -17.31
C VAL A 140 16.06 9.72 -16.16
N TRP A 141 16.44 8.49 -16.44
CA TRP A 141 16.55 7.44 -15.43
C TRP A 141 18.00 7.28 -15.01
N ARG A 142 18.22 7.18 -13.70
CA ARG A 142 19.55 7.08 -13.09
C ARG A 142 19.64 5.88 -12.18
N ILE A 143 20.76 5.18 -12.27
CA ILE A 143 21.22 4.17 -11.32
C ILE A 143 22.41 4.76 -10.58
N TYR A 144 22.35 4.69 -9.26
CA TYR A 144 23.40 5.19 -8.38
C TYR A 144 24.14 4.03 -7.73
N SER A 145 25.43 4.19 -7.50
CA SER A 145 26.32 3.31 -6.74
C SER A 145 26.07 3.42 -5.22
N GLU A 146 26.77 2.59 -4.43
CA GLU A 146 26.73 2.66 -2.96
C GLU A 146 27.27 3.98 -2.37
N ASN A 147 28.17 4.65 -3.09
CA ASN A 147 28.71 5.96 -2.71
C ASN A 147 27.89 7.14 -3.27
N GLY A 148 26.75 6.88 -3.92
CA GLY A 148 25.83 7.90 -4.43
C GLY A 148 26.24 8.53 -5.77
N GLN A 149 27.24 7.99 -6.45
CA GLN A 149 27.64 8.41 -7.79
C GLN A 149 26.73 7.78 -8.85
N ILE A 150 26.54 8.44 -9.99
CA ILE A 150 25.77 7.87 -11.10
C ILE A 150 26.61 6.77 -11.76
N GLU A 151 26.12 5.54 -11.69
CA GLU A 151 26.71 4.40 -12.41
C GLU A 151 26.18 4.31 -13.84
N SER A 152 24.91 4.68 -14.03
CA SER A 152 24.26 4.62 -15.34
C SER A 152 23.16 5.68 -15.44
N GLU A 153 23.08 6.30 -16.62
CA GLU A 153 22.00 7.20 -16.99
C GLU A 153 21.38 6.76 -18.32
N ARG A 154 20.06 6.85 -18.43
CA ARG A 154 19.34 6.63 -19.69
C ARG A 154 18.27 7.68 -19.89
N THR A 155 18.28 8.29 -21.06
CA THR A 155 17.29 9.30 -21.46
C THR A 155 16.17 8.66 -22.27
N PHE A 156 14.94 8.98 -21.90
CA PHE A 156 13.70 8.65 -22.60
C PHE A 156 13.04 9.94 -23.13
N PRO A 157 11.96 9.85 -23.94
CA PRO A 157 11.18 11.03 -24.30
C PRO A 157 10.78 11.87 -23.07
N PRO A 158 10.64 13.20 -23.21
CA PRO A 158 10.18 14.06 -22.12
C PRO A 158 8.85 13.59 -21.52
N CYS A 159 8.63 13.87 -20.24
CA CYS A 159 7.38 13.56 -19.54
C CYS A 159 6.28 14.56 -19.91
N ASN A 160 5.85 14.56 -21.18
CA ASN A 160 4.77 15.40 -21.69
C ASN A 160 3.40 14.77 -21.43
#